data_AF-A0A974VUL5-F1
#
_entry.id   AF-A0A974VUL5-F1
#
_cell.length_a   1.000
_cell.length_b   1.000
_cell.length_c   1.000
_cell.angle_alpha   90.00
_cell.angle_beta   90.00
_cell.angle_gamma   90.00
#
_symmetry.space_group_name_H-M   'P 1'
#
loop_
_entity.id
_entity.type
_entity.pdbx_description
1 polymer ?
#
loop_
_entity_poly.entity_id
_entity_poly.type
_entity_poly.pdbx_seq_one_letter_code
_entity_poly.pdbx_strand_id
1 'polypeptide(L)'
;MAEEDNLIEPMGKPLDAARQILETLSALHYAWFPGNNGQKFMSELPEVTVSGEATSVYASPEALFESLSAKGSVGVRAESFMMASIARLYCKSAVFADLQGDSNKAWAHVGVAYYWLGMATGSSYPEDTIIQDAMSRLAKKAATVRHAENRFIKEQALAHYEKNMGMYKSLDAAAEDIAGKVVPAKFRTVRKWLTQFNKLQSARRG
;
A
#
# COMPACT_ATOMS: atom_id res chain seq x y z
N MET A 1 13.34 30.23 3.11
CA MET A 1 13.89 28.87 2.92
C MET A 1 13.65 28.17 4.25
N ALA A 2 12.91 27.05 4.25
CA ALA A 2 12.26 26.36 5.39
C ALA A 2 10.77 26.70 5.57
N GLU A 3 9.88 25.92 4.93
CA GLU A 3 8.49 25.65 5.39
C GLU A 3 7.71 24.64 4.50
N GLU A 4 8.36 23.62 3.92
CA GLU A 4 7.68 22.61 3.06
C GLU A 4 7.55 21.21 3.70
N ASP A 5 7.97 21.02 4.95
CA ASP A 5 8.19 19.68 5.51
C ASP A 5 7.00 19.05 6.24
N ASN A 6 5.79 19.64 6.18
CA ASN A 6 4.77 19.33 7.20
C ASN A 6 3.36 19.00 6.68
N LEU A 7 3.25 18.47 5.46
CA LEU A 7 1.93 18.20 4.85
C LEU A 7 1.61 16.71 4.62
N ILE A 8 2.57 15.79 4.70
CA ILE A 8 2.25 14.35 4.66
C ILE A 8 1.75 13.95 6.06
N GLU A 9 0.45 13.72 6.26
CA GLU A 9 0.02 12.87 7.39
C GLU A 9 0.85 11.59 7.31
N PRO A 10 1.62 11.24 8.35
CA PRO A 10 2.60 10.20 8.23
C PRO A 10 1.87 8.93 7.80
N MET A 11 2.15 8.46 6.58
CA MET A 11 1.90 7.07 6.24
C MET A 11 2.50 6.30 7.42
N GLY A 12 1.65 5.63 8.22
CA GLY A 12 2.10 4.93 9.43
C GLY A 12 3.32 4.08 9.11
N LYS A 13 4.18 3.76 10.08
CA LYS A 13 5.51 3.25 9.77
C LYS A 13 5.40 1.98 8.90
N PRO A 14 6.35 1.70 7.98
CA PRO A 14 6.37 0.45 7.22
C PRO A 14 6.19 -0.79 8.12
N LEU A 15 6.74 -0.72 9.33
CA LEU A 15 6.56 -1.69 10.40
C LEU A 15 5.09 -1.93 10.79
N ASP A 16 4.29 -0.87 10.92
CA ASP A 16 2.87 -0.96 11.28
C ASP A 16 2.06 -1.62 10.15
N ALA A 17 2.37 -1.28 8.90
CA ALA A 17 1.76 -1.89 7.73
C ALA A 17 2.13 -3.38 7.61
N ALA A 18 3.41 -3.73 7.78
CA ALA A 18 3.88 -5.11 7.81
C ALA A 18 3.20 -5.92 8.93
N ARG A 19 3.02 -5.33 10.12
CA ARG A 19 2.30 -5.96 11.24
C ARG A 19 0.85 -6.27 10.86
N GLN A 20 0.13 -5.32 10.26
CA GLN A 20 -1.25 -5.53 9.82
C GLN A 20 -1.37 -6.67 8.79
N ILE A 21 -0.44 -6.77 7.86
CA ILE A 21 -0.40 -7.87 6.89
C ILE A 21 -0.20 -9.20 7.62
N LEU A 22 0.75 -9.28 8.55
CA LEU A 22 1.01 -10.49 9.34
C LEU A 22 -0.19 -10.94 10.17
N GLU A 23 -0.92 -10.01 10.79
CA GLU A 23 -2.16 -10.30 11.52
C GLU A 23 -3.23 -10.90 10.58
N THR A 24 -3.37 -10.33 9.38
CA THR A 24 -4.31 -10.84 8.37
C THR A 24 -3.92 -12.23 7.89
N LEU A 25 -2.63 -12.46 7.60
CA LEU A 25 -2.10 -13.77 7.22
C LEU A 25 -2.29 -14.80 8.33
N SER A 26 -2.14 -14.40 9.59
CA SER A 26 -2.40 -15.28 10.73
C SER A 26 -3.87 -15.69 10.78
N ALA A 27 -4.80 -14.73 10.67
CA ALA A 27 -6.24 -15.03 10.62
C ALA A 27 -6.61 -15.95 9.46
N LEU A 28 -6.03 -15.71 8.28
CA LEU A 28 -6.22 -16.52 7.09
C LEU A 28 -5.70 -17.97 7.30
N HIS A 29 -4.53 -18.12 7.90
CA HIS A 29 -3.99 -19.43 8.26
C HIS A 29 -4.88 -20.18 9.27
N TYR A 30 -5.39 -19.50 10.30
CA TYR A 30 -6.34 -20.10 11.25
C TYR A 30 -7.59 -20.62 10.54
N ALA A 31 -8.11 -19.87 9.57
CA ALA A 31 -9.28 -20.28 8.79
C ALA A 31 -9.00 -21.53 7.93
N TRP A 32 -7.79 -21.66 7.37
CA TRP A 32 -7.42 -22.83 6.57
C TRP A 32 -7.16 -24.08 7.41
N PHE A 33 -6.69 -23.93 8.64
CA PHE A 33 -6.29 -25.01 9.55
C PHE A 33 -6.95 -24.88 10.94
N PRO A 34 -8.29 -25.02 11.02
CA PRO A 34 -9.01 -24.96 12.30
C PRO A 34 -8.51 -26.06 13.24
N GLY A 35 -8.12 -25.69 14.46
CA GLY A 35 -7.48 -26.58 15.45
C GLY A 35 -5.97 -26.37 15.60
N ASN A 36 -5.36 -25.59 14.73
CA ASN A 36 -3.96 -25.19 14.82
C ASN A 36 -3.86 -23.78 15.44
N ASN A 37 -3.23 -23.63 16.60
CA ASN A 37 -3.21 -22.41 17.40
C ASN A 37 -2.28 -21.29 16.86
N GLY A 38 -2.05 -21.23 15.54
CA GLY A 38 -1.24 -20.21 14.86
C GLY A 38 0.27 -20.27 15.14
N GLN A 39 0.70 -20.86 16.26
CA GLN A 39 2.12 -21.07 16.56
C GLN A 39 2.79 -22.00 15.53
N LYS A 40 2.08 -23.03 15.09
CA LYS A 40 2.58 -23.96 14.07
C LYS A 40 2.78 -23.27 12.71
N PHE A 41 1.98 -22.25 12.36
CA PHE A 41 2.22 -21.43 11.17
C PHE A 41 3.54 -20.68 11.24
N MET A 42 3.86 -20.18 12.44
CA MET A 42 5.09 -19.44 12.65
C MET A 42 6.32 -20.35 12.52
N SER A 43 6.18 -21.64 12.89
CA SER A 43 7.24 -22.66 12.92
C SER A 43 7.31 -23.60 11.71
N GLU A 44 6.25 -23.73 10.89
CA GLU A 44 6.22 -24.61 9.70
C GLU A 44 6.88 -23.99 8.46
N LEU A 45 7.25 -22.71 8.52
CA LEU A 45 8.10 -22.14 7.49
C LEU A 45 9.53 -22.63 7.68
N PRO A 46 10.24 -22.97 6.59
CA PRO A 46 11.69 -23.12 6.68
C PRO A 46 12.27 -21.85 7.30
N GLU A 47 13.10 -22.01 8.34
CA GLU A 47 13.85 -20.91 8.92
C GLU A 47 14.66 -20.26 7.80
N VAL A 48 14.25 -19.06 7.39
CA VAL A 48 15.10 -18.21 6.57
C VAL A 48 16.16 -17.67 7.51
N THR A 49 17.27 -18.41 7.60
CA THR A 49 18.49 -17.96 8.26
C THR A 49 19.01 -16.75 7.50
N VAL A 50 18.90 -15.58 8.12
CA VAL A 50 19.63 -14.39 7.68
C VAL A 50 21.03 -14.52 8.26
N SER A 51 21.85 -15.42 7.70
CA SER A 51 23.28 -15.41 7.97
C SER A 51 23.84 -14.12 7.37
N GLY A 52 24.57 -13.34 8.16
CA GLY A 52 25.13 -12.02 7.81
C GLY A 52 26.22 -12.03 6.73
N GLU A 53 26.26 -13.05 5.87
CA GLU A 53 27.02 -13.06 4.63
C GLU A 53 26.04 -12.89 3.48
N ALA A 54 26.46 -12.15 2.46
CA ALA A 54 25.64 -11.71 1.33
C ALA A 54 25.22 -12.86 0.40
N THR A 55 24.52 -13.86 0.91
CA THR A 55 23.85 -14.91 0.15
C THR A 55 22.35 -14.61 0.12
N SER A 56 21.99 -13.84 -0.91
CA SER A 56 20.72 -13.92 -1.61
C SER A 56 19.48 -14.24 -0.77
N VAL A 57 18.82 -13.19 -0.25
CA VAL A 57 17.39 -13.23 0.08
C VAL A 57 16.53 -13.50 -1.17
N TYR A 58 17.15 -13.58 -2.36
CA TYR A 58 16.55 -14.08 -3.60
C TYR A 58 16.76 -15.60 -3.74
N ALA A 59 16.17 -16.40 -2.86
CA ALA A 59 15.36 -17.45 -3.47
C ALA A 59 14.21 -16.65 -4.08
N SER A 60 14.27 -16.38 -5.38
CA SER A 60 13.23 -15.59 -6.03
C SER A 60 11.87 -16.21 -5.66
N PRO A 61 10.79 -15.43 -5.55
CA PRO A 61 9.46 -15.99 -5.27
C PRO A 61 9.14 -17.20 -6.16
N GLU A 62 9.69 -17.20 -7.37
CA GLU A 62 9.69 -18.29 -8.35
C GLU A 62 10.52 -19.50 -7.90
N ALA A 63 11.73 -19.34 -7.34
CA ALA A 63 12.51 -20.44 -6.76
C ALA A 63 11.83 -21.08 -5.53
N LEU A 64 11.19 -20.26 -4.68
CA LEU A 64 10.36 -20.78 -3.58
C LEU A 64 9.14 -21.51 -4.13
N PHE A 65 8.48 -20.94 -5.15
CA PHE A 65 7.35 -21.53 -5.85
C PHE A 65 7.70 -22.87 -6.50
N GLU A 66 8.83 -22.95 -7.20
CA GLU A 66 9.31 -24.19 -7.82
C GLU A 66 9.65 -25.25 -6.77
N SER A 67 10.31 -24.86 -5.66
CA SER A 67 10.64 -25.80 -4.57
C SER A 67 9.41 -26.41 -3.89
N LEU A 68 8.32 -25.64 -3.80
CA LEU A 68 7.06 -26.07 -3.19
C LEU A 68 6.21 -26.86 -4.20
N SER A 69 6.21 -26.46 -5.47
CA SER A 69 5.49 -27.15 -6.55
C SER A 69 6.09 -28.52 -6.88
N ALA A 70 7.42 -28.67 -6.77
CA ALA A 70 8.12 -29.93 -7.03
C ALA A 70 7.79 -31.07 -6.04
N LYS A 71 7.15 -30.77 -4.90
CA LYS A 71 6.83 -31.78 -3.86
C LYS A 71 5.52 -32.54 -4.07
N GLY A 72 4.76 -32.23 -5.13
CA GLY A 72 3.61 -33.03 -5.59
C GLY A 72 2.34 -32.91 -4.72
N SER A 73 1.20 -32.68 -5.39
CA SER A 73 -0.16 -32.52 -4.82
C SER A 73 -0.39 -31.28 -3.95
N VAL A 74 -0.26 -30.11 -4.55
CA VAL A 74 -0.67 -28.84 -3.95
C VAL A 74 -2.15 -28.65 -4.28
N GLY A 75 -3.07 -29.07 -3.40
CA GLY A 75 -4.48 -28.67 -3.54
C GLY A 75 -4.63 -27.15 -3.47
N VAL A 76 -5.78 -26.58 -3.85
CA VAL A 76 -6.06 -25.11 -3.86
C VAL A 76 -5.62 -24.38 -2.57
N ARG A 77 -5.63 -25.08 -1.43
CA ARG A 77 -5.14 -24.56 -0.14
C ARG A 77 -3.63 -24.36 -0.08
N ALA A 78 -2.84 -25.17 -0.76
CA ALA A 78 -1.39 -25.10 -0.73
C ALA A 78 -0.84 -24.00 -1.67
N GLU A 79 -1.55 -23.62 -2.74
CA GLU A 79 -1.25 -22.39 -3.51
C GLU A 79 -1.50 -21.14 -2.66
N SER A 80 -2.65 -21.09 -1.99
CA SER A 80 -3.00 -20.00 -1.08
C SER A 80 -1.99 -19.86 0.06
N PHE A 81 -1.57 -21.00 0.62
CA PHE A 81 -0.51 -21.06 1.64
C PHE A 81 0.83 -20.55 1.12
N MET A 82 1.18 -20.87 -0.12
CA MET A 82 2.40 -20.38 -0.76
C MET A 82 2.38 -18.86 -0.92
N MET A 83 1.28 -18.30 -1.43
CA MET A 83 1.10 -16.85 -1.56
C MET A 83 1.18 -16.14 -0.20
N ALA A 84 0.57 -16.72 0.84
CA ALA A 84 0.69 -16.21 2.21
C ALA A 84 2.13 -16.26 2.74
N SER A 85 2.88 -17.29 2.38
CA SER A 85 4.29 -17.45 2.76
C SER A 85 5.17 -16.39 2.10
N ILE A 86 4.94 -16.09 0.82
CA ILE A 86 5.64 -15.02 0.09
C ILE A 86 5.29 -13.66 0.69
N ALA A 87 4.01 -13.39 0.97
CA ALA A 87 3.59 -12.15 1.63
C ALA A 87 4.32 -11.94 2.97
N ARG A 88 4.47 -13.00 3.77
CA ARG A 88 5.19 -12.97 5.04
C ARG A 88 6.69 -12.73 4.88
N LEU A 89 7.33 -13.31 3.85
CA LEU A 89 8.74 -13.06 3.54
C LEU A 89 8.96 -11.57 3.28
N TYR A 90 8.11 -10.96 2.46
CA TYR A 90 8.21 -9.52 2.18
C TYR A 90 7.90 -8.64 3.40
N CYS A 91 7.03 -9.08 4.31
CA CYS A 91 6.87 -8.40 5.60
C CYS A 91 8.17 -8.39 6.40
N LYS A 92 8.90 -9.53 6.46
CA LYS A 92 10.21 -9.59 7.13
C LYS A 92 11.24 -8.69 6.44
N SER A 93 11.29 -8.69 5.11
CA SER A 93 12.17 -7.81 4.34
C SER A 93 11.85 -6.33 4.57
N ALA A 94 10.57 -5.97 4.71
CA ALA A 94 10.15 -4.62 5.05
C ALA A 94 10.66 -4.20 6.44
N VAL A 95 10.50 -5.06 7.45
CA VAL A 95 11.01 -4.80 8.81
C VAL A 95 12.53 -4.63 8.80
N PHE A 96 13.25 -5.48 8.07
CA PHE A 96 14.71 -5.39 7.99
C PHE A 96 15.18 -4.09 7.30
N ALA A 97 14.55 -3.70 6.19
CA ALA A 97 14.85 -2.43 5.53
C ALA A 97 14.55 -1.21 6.42
N ASP A 98 13.45 -1.24 7.18
CA ASP A 98 13.09 -0.20 8.13
C ASP A 98 14.11 -0.09 9.27
N LEU A 99 14.58 -1.22 9.81
CA LEU A 99 15.66 -1.27 10.81
C LEU A 99 17.00 -0.73 10.29
N GLN A 100 17.24 -0.81 8.98
CA GLN A 100 18.41 -0.22 8.32
C GLN A 100 18.24 1.28 8.02
N GLY A 101 17.07 1.86 8.31
CA GLY A 101 16.75 3.26 7.99
C GLY A 101 16.38 3.49 6.51
N ASP A 102 16.22 2.43 5.72
CA ASP A 102 15.83 2.52 4.30
C ASP A 102 14.30 2.41 4.16
N SER A 103 13.62 3.52 4.48
CA SER A 103 12.15 3.59 4.47
C SER A 103 11.55 3.34 3.08
N ASN A 104 12.21 3.79 2.01
CA ASN A 104 11.75 3.60 0.64
C ASN A 104 11.72 2.11 0.27
N LYS A 105 12.80 1.38 0.60
CA LYS A 105 12.86 -0.06 0.39
C LYS A 105 11.88 -0.82 1.28
N ALA A 106 11.69 -0.36 2.52
CA ALA A 106 10.69 -0.93 3.41
C ALA A 106 9.27 -0.83 2.82
N TRP A 107 8.89 0.34 2.31
CA TRP A 107 7.61 0.54 1.61
C TRP A 107 7.47 -0.29 0.34
N ALA A 108 8.54 -0.42 -0.44
CA ALA A 108 8.53 -1.29 -1.62
C ALA A 108 8.21 -2.74 -1.24
N HIS A 109 8.82 -3.25 -0.17
CA HIS A 109 8.52 -4.58 0.36
C HIS A 109 7.09 -4.70 0.91
N VAL A 110 6.57 -3.69 1.61
CA VAL A 110 5.16 -3.65 2.05
C VAL A 110 4.20 -3.74 0.86
N GLY A 111 4.47 -3.01 -0.23
CA GLY A 111 3.66 -3.06 -1.45
C GLY A 111 3.59 -4.47 -2.04
N VAL A 112 4.73 -5.16 -2.13
CA VAL A 112 4.78 -6.55 -2.62
C VAL A 112 4.09 -7.51 -1.65
N ALA A 113 4.22 -7.30 -0.34
CA ALA A 113 3.51 -8.12 0.65
C ALA A 113 1.97 -8.00 0.52
N TYR A 114 1.44 -6.80 0.28
CA TYR A 114 0.01 -6.60 0.03
C TYR A 114 -0.47 -7.30 -1.24
N TYR A 115 0.33 -7.26 -2.31
CA TYR A 115 0.02 -7.95 -3.56
C TYR A 115 -0.19 -9.45 -3.31
N TRP A 116 0.76 -10.10 -2.63
CA TRP A 116 0.68 -11.53 -2.34
C TRP A 116 -0.40 -11.89 -1.32
N LEU A 117 -0.70 -11.00 -0.36
CA LEU A 117 -1.85 -11.16 0.53
C LEU A 117 -3.17 -11.14 -0.27
N GLY A 118 -3.30 -10.23 -1.24
CA GLY A 118 -4.46 -10.16 -2.14
C GLY A 118 -4.64 -11.46 -2.93
N MET A 119 -3.54 -12.01 -3.45
CA MET A 119 -3.56 -13.29 -4.17
C MET A 119 -3.98 -14.45 -3.24
N ALA A 120 -3.34 -14.54 -2.07
CA ALA A 120 -3.64 -15.59 -1.08
C ALA A 120 -5.09 -15.56 -0.60
N THR A 121 -5.65 -14.36 -0.40
CA THR A 121 -7.04 -14.20 0.03
C THR A 121 -8.00 -14.49 -1.11
N GLY A 122 -7.68 -14.12 -2.36
CA GLY A 122 -8.52 -14.40 -3.53
C GLY A 122 -8.60 -15.89 -3.88
N SER A 123 -7.51 -16.64 -3.69
CA SER A 123 -7.44 -18.08 -4.03
C SER A 123 -8.10 -19.00 -2.99
N SER A 124 -8.47 -18.48 -1.82
CA SER A 124 -8.72 -19.28 -0.61
C SER A 124 -10.15 -19.68 -0.30
N TYR A 125 -11.14 -19.06 -0.95
CA TYR A 125 -12.51 -19.22 -0.51
C TYR A 125 -13.41 -19.71 -1.64
N PRO A 126 -14.27 -20.71 -1.36
CA PRO A 126 -15.39 -21.03 -2.25
C PRO A 126 -16.43 -19.88 -2.20
N GLU A 127 -17.08 -19.67 -3.34
CA GLU A 127 -18.11 -18.68 -3.67
C GLU A 127 -19.03 -18.25 -2.48
N ASP A 128 -18.95 -16.99 -2.05
CA ASP A 128 -19.97 -15.95 -2.33
C ASP A 128 -20.33 -14.93 -1.22
N THR A 129 -20.11 -15.14 0.09
CA THR A 129 -20.71 -14.20 1.08
C THR A 129 -19.73 -13.46 2.00
N ILE A 130 -18.61 -14.05 2.39
CA ILE A 130 -17.67 -13.41 3.35
C ILE A 130 -16.64 -12.52 2.62
N ILE A 131 -16.27 -12.88 1.39
CA ILE A 131 -15.33 -12.11 0.54
C ILE A 131 -15.92 -10.76 0.13
N GLN A 132 -17.20 -10.70 -0.25
CA GLN A 132 -17.85 -9.44 -0.59
C GLN A 132 -17.65 -8.42 0.53
N ASP A 133 -17.80 -8.85 1.78
CA ASP A 133 -17.70 -7.97 2.93
C ASP A 133 -16.25 -7.58 3.27
N ALA A 134 -15.31 -8.54 3.26
CA ALA A 134 -13.90 -8.27 3.52
C ALA A 134 -13.21 -7.49 2.39
N MET A 135 -13.48 -7.84 1.12
CA MET A 135 -13.01 -7.10 -0.05
C MET A 135 -13.68 -5.74 -0.17
N SER A 136 -14.98 -5.61 0.16
CA SER A 136 -15.63 -4.30 0.22
C SER A 136 -14.96 -3.42 1.27
N ARG A 137 -14.58 -3.95 2.44
CA ARG A 137 -13.84 -3.19 3.46
C ARG A 137 -12.43 -2.81 2.99
N LEU A 138 -11.69 -3.73 2.36
CA LEU A 138 -10.34 -3.45 1.86
C LEU A 138 -10.37 -2.47 0.68
N ALA A 139 -11.28 -2.65 -0.26
CA ALA A 139 -11.51 -1.73 -1.38
C ALA A 139 -11.97 -0.36 -0.88
N LYS A 140 -12.87 -0.29 0.11
CA LYS A 140 -13.24 0.97 0.78
C LYS A 140 -12.05 1.61 1.44
N LYS A 141 -11.18 0.86 2.12
CA LYS A 141 -9.98 1.39 2.77
C LYS A 141 -8.97 1.90 1.74
N ALA A 142 -8.69 1.14 0.69
CA ALA A 142 -7.82 1.55 -0.41
C ALA A 142 -8.39 2.75 -1.19
N ALA A 143 -9.70 2.79 -1.43
CA ALA A 143 -10.37 3.94 -2.01
C ALA A 143 -10.30 5.15 -1.07
N THR A 144 -10.46 4.96 0.24
CA THR A 144 -10.31 6.03 1.24
C THR A 144 -8.88 6.59 1.24
N VAL A 145 -7.86 5.73 1.13
CA VAL A 145 -6.45 6.15 1.00
C VAL A 145 -6.22 6.92 -0.29
N ARG A 146 -6.67 6.40 -1.45
CA ARG A 146 -6.60 7.13 -2.73
C ARG A 146 -7.39 8.43 -2.72
N HIS A 147 -8.51 8.49 -2.00
CA HIS A 147 -9.30 9.70 -1.82
C HIS A 147 -8.64 10.67 -0.83
N ALA A 148 -7.89 10.19 0.15
CA ALA A 148 -7.06 11.02 1.01
C ALA A 148 -5.89 11.62 0.22
N GLU A 149 -5.15 10.82 -0.55
CA GLU A 149 -4.11 11.29 -1.47
C GLU A 149 -4.64 12.33 -2.45
N ASN A 150 -5.77 12.05 -3.12
CA ASN A 150 -6.36 13.01 -4.07
C ASN A 150 -6.87 14.29 -3.40
N ARG A 151 -7.39 14.21 -2.16
CA ARG A 151 -7.80 15.39 -1.39
C ARG A 151 -6.58 16.23 -1.00
N PHE A 152 -5.54 15.58 -0.51
CA PHE A 152 -4.29 16.19 -0.13
C PHE A 152 -3.60 16.92 -1.29
N ILE A 153 -3.51 16.26 -2.45
CA ILE A 153 -3.00 16.84 -3.70
C ILE A 153 -3.85 18.05 -4.12
N LYS A 154 -5.17 17.97 -3.99
CA LYS A 154 -6.07 19.09 -4.29
C LYS A 154 -5.88 20.25 -3.33
N GLU A 155 -5.77 20.00 -2.03
CA GLU A 155 -5.58 21.03 -1.00
C GLU A 155 -4.25 21.77 -1.18
N GLN A 156 -3.16 21.06 -1.46
CA GLN A 156 -1.88 21.68 -1.80
C GLN A 156 -1.98 22.61 -3.02
N ALA A 157 -2.64 22.15 -4.09
CA ALA A 157 -2.86 22.97 -5.28
C ALA A 157 -3.67 24.24 -4.96
N LEU A 158 -4.72 24.12 -4.15
CA LEU A 158 -5.56 25.27 -3.76
C LEU A 158 -4.83 26.23 -2.83
N ALA A 159 -4.06 25.73 -1.86
CA ALA A 159 -3.28 26.56 -0.94
C ALA A 159 -2.18 27.34 -1.69
N HIS A 160 -1.51 26.70 -2.64
CA HIS A 160 -0.53 27.39 -3.50
C HIS A 160 -1.21 28.48 -4.35
N TYR A 161 -2.36 28.18 -4.93
CA TYR A 161 -3.12 29.14 -5.71
C TYR A 161 -3.62 30.31 -4.86
N GLU A 162 -4.15 30.08 -3.66
CA GLU A 162 -4.65 31.13 -2.76
C GLU A 162 -3.53 32.09 -2.34
N LYS A 163 -2.34 31.57 -2.02
CA LYS A 163 -1.17 32.38 -1.66
C LYS A 163 -0.63 33.21 -2.83
N ASN A 164 -0.70 32.69 -4.06
CA ASN A 164 -0.11 33.31 -5.25
C ASN A 164 -1.15 33.91 -6.22
N MET A 165 -2.42 34.01 -5.80
CA MET A 165 -3.54 34.33 -6.68
C MET A 165 -3.35 35.64 -7.44
N GLY A 166 -2.76 36.66 -6.79
CA GLY A 166 -2.49 37.96 -7.40
C GLY A 166 -1.34 37.98 -8.42
N MET A 167 -0.53 36.91 -8.49
CA MET A 167 0.60 36.82 -9.43
C MET A 167 0.19 36.22 -10.78
N TYR A 168 -0.94 35.50 -10.82
CA TYR A 168 -1.39 34.83 -12.02
C TYR A 168 -2.30 35.72 -12.86
N LYS A 169 -1.97 35.87 -14.15
CA LYS A 169 -2.76 36.65 -15.11
C LYS A 169 -4.10 35.99 -15.48
N SER A 170 -4.19 34.67 -15.33
CA SER A 170 -5.39 33.88 -15.62
C SER A 170 -5.40 32.58 -14.83
N LEU A 171 -6.58 31.95 -14.75
CA LEU A 171 -6.74 30.60 -14.19
C LEU A 171 -5.94 29.54 -14.95
N ASP A 172 -5.78 29.71 -16.25
CA ASP A 172 -5.04 28.77 -17.10
C ASP A 172 -3.54 28.88 -16.82
N ALA A 173 -3.01 30.11 -16.67
CA ALA A 173 -1.62 30.33 -16.27
C ALA A 173 -1.33 29.73 -14.88
N ALA A 174 -2.25 29.90 -13.92
CA ALA A 174 -2.12 29.28 -12.61
C ALA A 174 -2.13 27.74 -12.69
N ALA A 175 -3.00 27.16 -13.53
CA ALA A 175 -3.09 25.72 -13.68
C ALA A 175 -1.87 25.11 -14.38
N GLU A 176 -1.26 25.79 -15.36
CA GLU A 176 0.00 25.37 -15.98
C GLU A 176 1.17 25.42 -15.00
N ASP A 177 1.18 26.41 -14.11
CA ASP A 177 2.27 26.57 -13.15
C ASP A 177 2.18 25.57 -11.99
N ILE A 178 0.96 25.17 -11.61
CA ILE A 178 0.75 24.22 -10.51
C ILE A 178 0.84 22.76 -11.00
N ALA A 179 0.33 22.45 -12.20
CA ALA A 179 0.26 21.09 -12.70
C ALA A 179 1.64 20.50 -13.03
N GLY A 180 1.97 19.36 -12.42
CA GLY A 180 3.24 18.65 -12.63
C GLY A 180 4.46 19.32 -12.00
N LYS A 181 4.37 20.59 -11.56
CA LYS A 181 5.44 21.30 -10.86
C LYS A 181 5.22 21.34 -9.35
N VAL A 182 4.03 21.78 -8.91
CA VAL A 182 3.67 21.88 -7.49
C VAL A 182 2.99 20.61 -7.02
N VAL A 183 2.13 20.02 -7.86
CA VAL A 183 1.42 18.78 -7.54
C VAL A 183 1.48 17.79 -8.70
N PRO A 184 1.51 16.47 -8.43
CA PRO A 184 1.56 15.43 -9.47
C PRO A 184 0.18 15.20 -10.11
N ALA A 185 -0.44 16.26 -10.64
CA ALA A 185 -1.73 16.23 -11.29
C ALA A 185 -1.67 16.88 -12.69
N LYS A 186 -2.51 16.41 -13.60
CA LYS A 186 -2.59 16.95 -14.97
C LYS A 186 -3.23 18.34 -14.97
N PHE A 187 -2.83 19.18 -15.94
CA PHE A 187 -3.37 20.53 -16.16
C PHE A 187 -4.90 20.63 -16.04
N ARG A 188 -5.63 19.78 -16.78
CA ARG A 188 -7.10 19.79 -16.78
C ARG A 188 -7.70 19.55 -15.39
N THR A 189 -7.06 18.71 -14.58
CA THR A 189 -7.50 18.38 -13.23
C THR A 189 -7.31 19.58 -12.30
N VAL A 190 -6.12 20.19 -12.32
CA VAL A 190 -5.80 21.38 -11.53
C VAL A 190 -6.73 22.54 -11.88
N ARG A 191 -6.89 22.83 -13.19
CA ARG A 191 -7.80 23.87 -13.68
C ARG A 191 -9.23 23.71 -13.16
N LYS A 192 -9.74 22.48 -13.14
CA LYS A 192 -11.08 22.17 -12.61
C LYS A 192 -11.18 22.49 -11.12
N TRP A 193 -10.15 22.16 -10.34
CA TRP A 193 -10.10 22.46 -8.91
C TRP A 193 -10.09 23.96 -8.63
N LEU A 194 -9.23 24.73 -9.33
CA LEU A 194 -9.16 26.18 -9.16
C LEU A 194 -10.48 26.86 -9.52
N THR A 195 -11.14 26.41 -10.59
CA THR A 195 -12.45 26.93 -11.01
C THR A 195 -13.51 26.71 -9.93
N GLN A 196 -13.56 25.52 -9.34
CA GLN A 196 -14.49 25.20 -8.25
C GLN A 196 -14.20 26.05 -7.01
N PHE A 197 -12.93 26.25 -6.68
CA PHE A 197 -12.53 27.09 -5.55
C PHE A 197 -12.98 28.54 -5.71
N ASN A 198 -12.73 29.16 -6.87
CA ASN A 198 -13.21 30.52 -7.14
C ASN A 198 -14.74 30.63 -7.04
N LYS A 199 -15.47 29.61 -7.52
CA LYS A 199 -16.95 29.58 -7.42
C LYS A 199 -17.42 29.54 -5.96
N LEU A 200 -16.77 28.73 -5.12
CA LEU A 200 -17.09 28.62 -3.69
C LEU A 200 -16.74 29.91 -2.94
N GLN A 201 -15.61 30.54 -3.26
CA GLN A 201 -15.20 31.82 -2.66
C GLN A 201 -16.14 32.96 -3.06
N SER A 202 -16.60 33.01 -4.32
CA SER A 202 -17.59 33.98 -4.76
C SER A 202 -18.94 33.81 -4.03
N ALA A 203 -19.36 32.57 -3.76
CA ALA A 203 -20.59 32.30 -3.02
C ALA A 203 -20.48 32.60 -1.52
N ARG A 204 -19.26 32.66 -0.97
CA ARG A 204 -18.99 33.00 0.44
C ARG A 204 -18.85 34.51 0.69
N ARG A 205 -18.56 35.28 -0.36
CA ARG A 205 -18.35 36.75 -0.31
C ARG A 205 -19.58 37.57 -0.68
N GLY A 206 -20.65 36.95 -1.15
CA GLY A 206 -21.96 37.57 -1.38
C GLY A 206 -22.90 37.30 -0.22
#